data_AF-A0A7C5JUN1-F1
#
_entry.id   AF-A0A7C5JUN1-F1
#
_cell.length_a   1.000
_cell.length_b   1.000
_cell.length_c   1.000
_cell.angle_alpha   90.00
_cell.angle_beta   90.00
_cell.angle_gamma   90.00
#
_symmetry.space_group_name_H-M   'P 1'
#
loop_
_entity.id
_entity.type
_entity.pdbx_description
1 polymer ?
#
loop_
_entity_poly.entity_id
_entity_poly.type
_entity_poly.pdbx_seq_one_letter_code
_entity_poly.pdbx_strand_id
1 'polypeptide(L)' 'MLNEAENRVVVDVTADSRKVTTGSLFVAVKGVTKDGHMFIEDAIKAGANAIIISNPEVEVKEKLPILVVDDSREAL' A
#
# COMPACT_ATOMS: atom_id res chain seq x y z
N MET A 1 17.07 8.86 -15.89
CA MET A 1 16.27 9.90 -15.24
C MET A 1 15.47 9.21 -14.15
N LEU A 2 15.84 9.40 -12.89
CA LEU A 2 14.98 9.00 -11.78
C LEU A 2 13.87 10.06 -11.74
N ASN A 3 12.62 9.65 -11.98
CA ASN A 3 11.48 10.57 -11.88
C ASN A 3 11.49 11.13 -10.45
N GLU A 4 11.41 12.46 -10.31
CA GLU A 4 11.09 13.04 -9.00
C GLU A 4 9.78 12.41 -8.54
N ALA A 5 9.81 11.72 -7.39
CA ALA A 5 8.60 11.18 -6.82
C ALA A 5 7.64 12.34 -6.58
N GLU A 6 6.48 12.32 -7.22
CA GLU A 6 5.43 13.31 -6.95
C GLU A 6 5.20 13.35 -5.44
N ASN A 7 5.30 14.53 -4.84
CA ASN A 7 5.06 14.69 -3.41
C ASN A 7 3.57 14.46 -3.14
N ARG A 8 3.23 13.34 -2.50
CA ARG A 8 1.85 12.97 -2.15
C ARG A 8 1.64 13.11 -0.66
N VAL A 9 0.55 13.78 -0.29
CA VAL A 9 0.15 13.90 1.12
C VAL A 9 -0.50 12.57 1.56
N VAL A 10 -0.01 12.01 2.65
CA VAL A 10 -0.63 10.87 3.34
C VAL A 10 -1.41 11.42 4.53
N VAL A 11 -2.71 11.12 4.60
CA VAL A 11 -3.59 11.62 5.67
C VAL A 11 -3.88 10.59 6.76
N ASP A 12 -3.68 9.31 6.46
CA ASP A 12 -3.87 8.19 7.39
C ASP A 12 -2.99 7.00 6.97
N VAL A 13 -2.68 6.10 7.91
CA VAL A 13 -1.91 4.87 7.67
C VAL A 13 -2.68 3.69 8.23
N THR A 14 -2.96 2.68 7.40
CA THR A 14 -3.75 1.51 7.84
C THR A 14 -3.33 0.23 7.11
N ALA A 15 -3.39 -0.89 7.83
CA ALA A 15 -3.30 -2.25 7.26
C ALA A 15 -4.69 -2.92 7.08
N ASP A 16 -5.78 -2.21 7.40
CA ASP A 16 -7.14 -2.67 7.17
C ASP A 16 -7.71 -1.93 5.95
N SER A 17 -7.85 -2.64 4.83
CA SER A 17 -8.34 -2.09 3.57
C SER A 17 -9.75 -1.50 3.69
N ARG A 18 -10.56 -1.97 4.65
CA ARG A 18 -11.92 -1.47 4.90
C ARG A 18 -11.93 -0.09 5.55
N LYS A 19 -10.80 0.36 6.10
CA LYS A 19 -10.63 1.69 6.70
C LYS A 19 -9.95 2.68 5.77
N VAL A 20 -9.47 2.23 4.61
CA VAL A 20 -8.82 3.11 3.64
C VAL A 20 -9.82 4.16 3.18
N THR A 21 -9.35 5.40 3.20
CA THR A 21 -10.03 6.57 2.65
C THR A 21 -9.10 7.32 1.70
N THR A 22 -9.63 8.29 0.95
CA THR A 22 -8.84 9.12 0.04
C THR A 22 -7.64 9.73 0.75
N GLY A 23 -6.44 9.43 0.25
CA GLY A 23 -5.18 9.92 0.79
C GLY A 23 -4.48 8.97 1.78
N SER A 24 -5.03 7.80 2.05
CA SER A 24 -4.41 6.85 2.99
C SER A 24 -3.16 6.20 2.39
N LEU A 25 -2.23 5.82 3.24
CA LEU A 25 -1.18 4.84 2.95
C LEU A 25 -1.67 3.48 3.41
N PHE A 26 -1.82 2.53 2.49
CA PHE A 26 -2.19 1.16 2.83
C PHE A 26 -0.95 0.28 2.98
N VAL A 27 -0.85 -0.45 4.09
CA VAL A 27 0.26 -1.37 4.36
C VAL A 27 -0.22 -2.80 4.23
N ALA A 28 0.21 -3.48 3.16
CA ALA A 28 -0.12 -4.87 2.91
C ALA A 28 0.70 -5.79 3.83
N VAL A 29 0.17 -6.05 5.03
CA VAL A 29 0.78 -6.98 5.99
C VAL A 29 0.28 -8.39 5.75
N LYS A 30 1.21 -9.35 5.62
CA LYS A 30 0.85 -10.78 5.63
C LYS A 30 0.49 -11.21 7.05
N GLY A 31 -0.80 -11.37 7.31
CA GLY A 31 -1.33 -11.87 8.57
C GLY A 31 -1.30 -13.40 8.68
N VAL A 32 -1.70 -13.92 9.83
CA VAL A 32 -1.80 -15.38 10.07
C VAL A 32 -2.98 -15.98 9.29
N THR A 33 -4.10 -15.25 9.22
CA THR A 33 -5.35 -15.75 8.63
C THR A 33 -5.57 -15.26 7.19
N LYS A 34 -5.06 -14.09 6.84
CA LYS A 34 -5.20 -13.49 5.52
C LYS A 34 -3.94 -12.75 5.10
N ASP A 35 -3.65 -12.79 3.82
CA ASP A 35 -2.57 -12.02 3.22
C ASP A 35 -3.08 -10.63 2.81
N GLY A 36 -2.52 -9.57 3.40
CA GLY A 36 -2.89 -8.18 3.12
C GLY A 36 -2.72 -7.78 1.65
N HIS A 37 -1.81 -8.43 0.92
CA HIS A 37 -1.56 -8.17 -0.50
C HIS A 37 -2.78 -8.45 -1.37
N MET A 38 -3.68 -9.34 -0.91
CA MET A 38 -4.94 -9.63 -1.62
C MET A 38 -5.91 -8.43 -1.67
N PHE A 39 -5.70 -7.41 -0.83
CA PHE A 39 -6.61 -6.26 -0.71
C PHE A 39 -6.05 -4.96 -1.30
N ILE A 40 -4.95 -5.03 -2.04
CA ILE A 40 -4.33 -3.85 -2.66
C ILE A 40 -5.30 -3.17 -3.62
N GLU A 41 -5.99 -3.94 -4.46
CA GLU A 41 -6.99 -3.41 -5.40
C GLU A 41 -8.15 -2.71 -4.69
N ASP A 42 -8.57 -3.23 -3.54
CA ASP A 42 -9.63 -2.61 -2.73
C ASP A 42 -9.15 -1.29 -2.12
N ALA A 43 -7.90 -1.25 -1.62
CA ALA A 43 -7.29 -0.05 -1.08
C ALA A 43 -7.10 1.04 -2.16
N ILE A 44 -6.69 0.66 -3.37
CA ILE A 44 -6.59 1.57 -4.52
C ILE A 44 -7.95 2.17 -4.84
N LYS A 45 -8.99 1.33 -4.97
CA LYS A 45 -10.37 1.80 -5.25
C LYS A 45 -10.92 2.71 -4.15
N ALA A 46 -10.53 2.48 -2.90
CA ALA A 46 -10.90 3.32 -1.76
C ALA A 46 -10.12 4.64 -1.68
N GLY A 47 -9.10 4.84 -2.52
CA GLY A 47 -8.37 6.10 -2.66
C GLY A 47 -7.02 6.14 -1.93
N ALA A 48 -6.36 4.99 -1.74
CA ALA A 48 -4.99 4.98 -1.23
C ALA A 48 -4.05 5.80 -2.15
N ASN A 49 -3.22 6.64 -1.55
CA ASN A 49 -2.24 7.46 -2.26
C ASN A 49 -0.92 6.73 -2.53
N ALA A 50 -0.63 5.71 -1.72
CA ALA A 50 0.54 4.85 -1.84
C ALA A 50 0.28 3.50 -1.13
N ILE A 51 1.06 2.49 -1.49
CA ILE A 51 0.98 1.14 -0.90
C ILE A 51 2.37 0.70 -0.43
N ILE A 52 2.44 0.09 0.76
CA ILE A 52 3.61 -0.67 1.19
C ILE A 52 3.34 -2.16 0.98
N ILE A 53 4.28 -2.88 0.37
CA ILE A 53 4.23 -4.33 0.18
C ILE A 53 5.54 -4.97 0.65
N SER A 54 5.47 -6.22 1.09
CA SER A 54 6.66 -7.04 1.42
C SER A 54 6.90 -8.17 0.44
N ASN A 55 6.04 -8.30 -0.58
CA ASN A 55 6.22 -9.26 -1.65
C ASN A 55 6.45 -8.52 -2.99
N PRO A 56 7.70 -8.49 -3.51
CA PRO A 56 8.01 -7.79 -4.76
C PRO A 56 7.38 -8.43 -6.00
N GLU A 57 6.89 -9.67 -5.93
CA GLU A 57 6.22 -10.35 -7.05
C GLU A 57 4.78 -9.87 -7.27
N VAL A 58 4.24 -9.05 -6.35
CA VAL A 58 2.90 -8.51 -6.48
C VAL A 58 2.89 -7.41 -7.55
N GLU A 59 2.30 -7.73 -8.70
CA GLU A 59 2.07 -6.75 -9.76
C GLU A 59 0.90 -5.82 -9.41
N VAL A 60 1.20 -4.54 -9.25
CA VAL A 60 0.20 -3.47 -9.16
C VAL A 60 0.18 -2.71 -10.48
N LYS A 61 -0.96 -2.74 -11.17
CA LYS A 61 -1.08 -2.20 -12.54
C LYS A 61 -1.32 -0.69 -12.60
N GLU A 62 -1.54 -0.08 -11.44
CA GLU A 62 -1.94 1.32 -11.33
C GLU A 62 -0.75 2.27 -11.15
N LYS A 63 -0.92 3.52 -11.60
CA LYS A 63 0.10 4.56 -11.46
C LYS A 63 0.06 5.21 -10.06
N LEU A 64 0.37 4.41 -9.04
CA LEU A 64 0.59 4.89 -7.68
C LEU A 64 1.96 4.46 -7.14
N PRO A 65 2.56 5.22 -6.22
CA PRO A 65 3.78 4.80 -5.54
C PRO A 65 3.58 3.48 -4.78
N ILE A 66 4.45 2.52 -5.07
CA ILE A 66 4.55 1.24 -4.37
C ILE A 66 5.92 1.20 -3.69
N LEU A 67 5.91 1.08 -2.37
CA LEU A 67 7.12 0.92 -1.57
C LEU A 67 7.26 -0.55 -1.22
N VAL A 68 8.36 -1.15 -1.67
CA VAL A 68 8.71 -2.53 -1.31
C VAL A 68 9.64 -2.49 -0.11
N VAL A 69 9.27 -3.23 0.94
CA VAL A 69 10.05 -3.39 2.17
C VAL A 69 10.33 -4.87 2.41
N ASP A 70 11.30 -5.17 3.27
CA ASP A 70 11.58 -6.56 3.65
C ASP A 70 10.47 -7.15 4.52
N ASP A 71 9.92 -6.36 5.47
CA ASP A 71 8.78 -6.76 6.31
C ASP A 71 7.77 -5.60 6.50
N SER A 72 6.56 -5.78 5.97
CA SER A 72 5.46 -4.81 6.10
C SER A 72 4.99 -4.61 7.55
N ARG A 73 5.20 -5.59 8.44
CA ARG A 73 4.81 -5.48 9.86
C ARG A 73 5.77 -4.59 10.64
N GLU A 74 7.06 -4.64 10.32
CA GLU A 74 8.04 -3.73 10.94
C GLU A 74 7.89 -2.29 10.43
N ALA A 75 7.38 -2.13 9.22
CA ALA A 75 7.17 -0.84 8.57
C ALA A 75 5.87 -0.11 8.99
N LEU A 76 4.93 -0.78 9.67
CA LEU A 76 3.63 -0.25 10.10
C LEU A 76 3.70 0.36 11.50
#